data_AF-A0A928SNB9-F1
#
_entry.id   AF-A0A928SNB9-F1
#
_cell.length_a   1.000
_cell.length_b   1.000
_cell.length_c   1.000
_cell.angle_alpha   90.00
_cell.angle_beta   90.00
_cell.angle_gamma   90.00
#
_symmetry.space_group_name_H-M   'P 1'
#
loop_
_entity.id
_entity.type
_entity.pdbx_description
1 polymer ?
#
loop_
_entity_poly.entity_id
_entity_poly.type
_entity_poly.pdbx_seq_one_letter_code
_entity_poly.pdbx_strand_id
1 'polypeptide(L)'
;MPKIVIADNQWWYSKYPLGREVAECQYVVLNIGGRQCPMVHSEPGKDGRPTHSFKFVNREDVALWRSLAGSEVEVAIDYAGPEDPPIDLAFGDDSAIEHVDSTVPVQHLRAETTVRRAGVTRFDAYVFVDFSANSEPKAGKDSIWVGEGVFVENVLVVSADRASNPRTRADCASEIAGKIRGHVEAGRKVLLGLDIPYGYPHDAYPLLFPNTDSPTWSTLWSHLEHHVEDLPSNRNNRFEVAASLNELAGAGLFWGCPVSKAGPHLRPTKSAPISTPEYRIVEQRLRASRRRAFSPFQLFGNGSVGSQAILGMAMLHRLRSSPELRGLVWPYETGFQLPENADVVHAEIWPGCIDVDLTLHPVRDAAQVLSYVKWAASHDAAGSLAGYFSDPTTNQEERAAVLRREGWILGVGSATPRG
;
A
#
# COMPACT_ATOMS: atom_id res chain seq x y z
N MET A 1 6.81 -23.35 -34.17
CA MET A 1 7.64 -22.41 -33.39
C MET A 1 7.38 -22.67 -31.91
N PRO A 2 8.23 -22.24 -30.97
CA PRO A 2 7.99 -22.52 -29.56
C PRO A 2 6.72 -21.79 -29.09
N LYS A 3 5.89 -22.52 -28.35
CA LYS A 3 4.76 -21.95 -27.64
C LYS A 3 5.23 -21.48 -26.28
N ILE A 4 4.91 -20.24 -25.94
CA ILE A 4 5.25 -19.66 -24.64
C ILE A 4 3.97 -19.27 -23.91
N VAL A 5 3.92 -19.54 -22.61
CA VAL A 5 2.89 -18.98 -21.74
C VAL A 5 3.26 -17.53 -21.48
N ILE A 6 2.41 -16.61 -21.93
CA ILE A 6 2.63 -15.18 -21.76
C ILE A 6 2.41 -14.81 -20.28
N ALA A 7 3.38 -14.10 -19.69
CA ALA A 7 3.33 -13.64 -18.30
C ALA A 7 3.52 -12.11 -18.24
N ASP A 8 3.07 -11.51 -17.15
CA ASP A 8 3.13 -10.05 -16.92
C ASP A 8 4.56 -9.53 -16.72
N ASN A 9 5.54 -10.40 -16.47
CA ASN A 9 6.94 -10.03 -16.39
C ASN A 9 7.65 -10.29 -17.73
N GLN A 10 8.47 -9.33 -18.19
CA GLN A 10 9.12 -9.31 -19.51
C GLN A 10 10.30 -10.30 -19.65
N TRP A 11 10.17 -11.52 -19.14
CA TRP A 11 11.22 -12.56 -19.11
C TRP A 11 10.90 -13.74 -20.05
N TRP A 12 10.01 -13.56 -21.02
CA TRP A 12 9.52 -14.63 -21.89
C TRP A 12 10.64 -15.33 -22.68
N TYR A 13 11.70 -14.61 -23.06
CA TYR A 13 12.83 -15.15 -23.82
C TYR A 13 13.73 -16.07 -22.99
N SER A 14 13.69 -16.03 -21.66
CA SER A 14 14.44 -16.95 -20.78
C SER A 14 14.05 -18.42 -20.96
N LYS A 15 12.87 -18.65 -21.53
CA LYS A 15 12.32 -19.97 -21.88
C LYS A 15 12.37 -20.27 -23.38
N TYR A 16 12.92 -19.36 -24.18
CA TYR A 16 13.07 -19.52 -25.63
C TYR A 16 14.37 -20.28 -25.96
N PRO A 17 14.41 -21.15 -26.98
CA PRO A 17 15.61 -21.95 -27.31
C PRO A 17 16.90 -21.16 -27.55
N LEU A 18 16.79 -19.89 -27.97
CA LEU A 18 17.90 -18.94 -28.19
C LEU A 18 17.97 -17.83 -27.11
N GLY A 19 17.35 -18.05 -25.94
CA GLY A 19 17.11 -17.02 -24.92
C GLY A 19 18.34 -16.29 -24.41
N ARG A 20 19.53 -16.92 -24.40
CA ARG A 20 20.79 -16.26 -23.99
C ARG A 20 21.32 -15.29 -25.04
N GLU A 21 21.28 -15.66 -26.33
CA GLU A 21 21.72 -14.81 -27.44
C GLU A 21 20.78 -13.60 -27.61
N VAL A 22 19.48 -13.83 -27.44
CA VAL A 22 18.46 -12.76 -27.48
C VAL A 22 18.64 -11.77 -26.33
N ALA A 23 19.05 -12.23 -25.15
CA ALA A 23 19.27 -11.36 -23.97
C ALA A 23 20.45 -10.39 -24.12
N GLU A 24 21.31 -10.58 -25.13
CA GLU A 24 22.45 -9.71 -25.44
C GLU A 24 22.16 -8.75 -26.61
N CYS A 25 21.00 -8.88 -27.25
CA CYS A 25 20.59 -8.03 -28.37
C CYS A 25 20.03 -6.68 -27.91
N GLN A 26 20.29 -5.61 -28.66
CA GLN A 26 19.74 -4.28 -28.37
C GLN A 26 18.28 -4.17 -28.85
N TYR A 27 17.96 -4.82 -29.96
CA TYR A 27 16.64 -4.83 -30.58
C TYR A 27 16.15 -6.24 -30.83
N VAL A 28 14.85 -6.45 -30.60
CA VAL A 28 14.15 -7.70 -30.87
C VAL A 28 12.80 -7.39 -31.50
N VAL A 29 12.44 -8.09 -32.58
CA VAL A 29 11.11 -8.01 -33.18
C VAL A 29 10.42 -9.34 -33.00
N LEU A 30 9.36 -9.33 -32.20
CA LEU A 30 8.51 -10.50 -32.00
C LEU A 30 7.46 -10.60 -33.10
N ASN A 31 7.22 -11.81 -33.59
CA ASN A 31 6.07 -12.12 -34.41
C ASN A 31 5.04 -12.86 -33.57
N ILE A 32 3.90 -12.20 -33.33
CA ILE A 32 2.80 -12.74 -32.53
C ILE A 32 1.59 -12.83 -33.45
N GLY A 33 1.25 -14.05 -33.88
CA GLY A 33 0.11 -14.29 -34.76
C GLY A 33 0.18 -13.54 -36.10
N GLY A 34 1.38 -13.31 -36.65
CA GLY A 34 1.61 -12.56 -37.89
C GLY A 34 1.85 -11.07 -37.71
N ARG A 35 1.73 -10.53 -36.48
CA ARG A 35 2.02 -9.11 -36.18
C ARG A 35 3.44 -8.95 -35.65
N GLN A 36 4.18 -8.02 -36.24
CA GLN A 36 5.51 -7.62 -35.78
C GLN A 36 5.42 -6.63 -34.62
N CYS A 37 5.99 -7.01 -33.50
CA CYS A 37 5.95 -6.28 -32.23
C CYS A 37 7.39 -5.94 -31.82
N PRO A 38 7.91 -4.77 -32.23
CA PRO A 38 9.27 -4.33 -31.94
C PRO A 38 9.48 -4.06 -30.45
N MET A 39 10.64 -4.47 -29.96
CA MET A 39 11.08 -4.28 -28.59
C MET A 39 12.52 -3.76 -28.57
N VAL A 40 12.80 -2.90 -27.59
CA VAL A 40 14.14 -2.39 -27.31
C VAL A 40 14.60 -2.87 -25.93
N HIS A 41 15.89 -3.17 -25.80
CA HIS A 41 16.48 -3.55 -24.53
C HIS A 41 16.31 -2.40 -23.52
N SER A 42 15.88 -2.72 -22.30
CA SER A 42 15.78 -1.73 -21.22
C SER A 42 17.18 -1.27 -20.82
N GLU A 43 17.37 0.04 -20.62
CA GLU A 43 18.61 0.56 -20.05
C GLU A 43 18.95 -0.13 -18.71
N PRO A 44 20.25 -0.29 -18.37
CA PRO A 44 20.67 -0.88 -17.11
C PRO A 44 19.96 -0.26 -15.91
N GLY A 45 19.75 -1.05 -14.86
CA GLY A 45 19.21 -0.54 -13.61
C GLY A 45 20.06 0.63 -13.10
N LYS A 46 19.46 1.52 -12.29
CA LYS A 46 20.15 2.70 -11.71
C LYS A 46 21.41 2.35 -10.88
N ASP A 47 21.63 1.07 -10.61
CA ASP A 47 22.79 0.48 -9.93
C ASP A 47 23.86 -0.09 -10.88
N GLY A 48 23.74 0.15 -12.19
CA GLY A 48 24.69 -0.33 -13.21
C GLY A 48 24.63 -1.84 -13.47
N ARG A 49 23.66 -2.54 -12.88
CA ARG A 49 23.49 -3.99 -13.12
C ARG A 49 22.80 -4.22 -14.46
N PRO A 50 23.27 -5.18 -15.28
CA PRO A 50 22.61 -5.53 -16.53
C PRO A 50 21.18 -6.01 -16.25
N THR A 51 20.19 -5.24 -16.69
CA THR A 51 18.80 -5.69 -16.68
C THR A 51 18.55 -6.36 -18.02
N HIS A 52 18.64 -7.68 -18.08
CA HIS A 52 18.11 -8.43 -19.21
C HIS A 52 16.59 -8.24 -19.16
N SER A 53 16.04 -7.21 -19.81
CA SER A 53 14.59 -7.05 -19.97
C SER A 53 14.29 -6.15 -21.17
N PHE A 54 13.31 -6.52 -21.99
CA PHE A 54 12.92 -5.79 -23.20
C PHE A 54 11.59 -5.06 -23.02
N LYS A 55 11.47 -3.84 -23.53
CA LYS A 55 10.21 -3.08 -23.57
C LYS A 55 9.70 -3.00 -25.00
N PHE A 56 8.39 -3.13 -25.19
CA PHE A 56 7.77 -2.83 -26.48
C PHE A 56 7.97 -1.36 -26.83
N VAL A 57 8.29 -1.10 -28.09
CA VAL A 57 8.40 0.26 -28.62
C VAL A 57 7.01 0.89 -28.75
N ASN A 58 6.01 0.12 -29.21
CA ASN A 58 4.66 0.60 -29.40
C ASN A 58 3.74 0.29 -28.22
N ARG A 59 2.91 1.26 -27.81
CA ARG A 59 1.91 1.06 -26.74
C ARG A 59 0.84 0.02 -27.09
N GLU A 60 0.47 -0.10 -28.36
CA GLU A 60 -0.49 -1.10 -28.84
C GLU A 60 0.01 -2.53 -28.63
N ASP A 61 1.31 -2.75 -28.81
CA ASP A 61 1.90 -4.09 -28.65
C ASP A 61 2.00 -4.47 -27.16
N VAL A 62 2.14 -3.48 -26.27
CA VAL A 62 1.97 -3.70 -24.81
C VAL A 62 0.54 -4.16 -24.49
N ALA A 63 -0.46 -3.53 -25.10
CA ALA A 63 -1.86 -3.89 -24.88
C ALA A 63 -2.17 -5.30 -25.42
N LEU A 64 -1.68 -5.61 -26.62
CA LEU A 64 -1.77 -6.94 -27.21
C LEU A 64 -1.10 -7.98 -26.30
N TRP A 65 0.13 -7.73 -25.85
CA TRP A 65 0.87 -8.64 -24.97
C TRP A 65 0.12 -8.91 -23.66
N ARG A 66 -0.47 -7.88 -23.04
CA ARG A 66 -1.28 -8.03 -21.82
C ARG A 66 -2.57 -8.80 -22.06
N SER A 67 -3.21 -8.61 -23.22
CA SER A 67 -4.43 -9.34 -23.56
C SER A 67 -4.20 -10.85 -23.68
N LEU A 68 -2.94 -11.25 -23.94
CA LEU A 68 -2.53 -12.63 -24.10
C LEU A 68 -2.02 -13.26 -22.80
N ALA A 69 -1.96 -12.52 -21.68
CA ALA A 69 -1.44 -13.02 -20.41
C ALA A 69 -2.16 -14.31 -19.94
N GLY A 70 -1.39 -15.31 -19.52
CA GLY A 70 -1.88 -16.64 -19.15
C GLY A 70 -2.21 -17.55 -20.34
N SER A 71 -2.23 -17.03 -21.57
CA SER A 71 -2.45 -17.82 -22.77
C SER A 71 -1.13 -18.42 -23.29
N GLU A 72 -1.23 -19.60 -23.89
CA GLU A 72 -0.12 -20.23 -24.61
C GLU A 72 -0.14 -19.74 -26.06
N VAL A 73 0.86 -18.93 -26.43
CA VAL A 73 0.93 -18.25 -27.73
C VAL A 73 2.18 -18.69 -28.48
N GLU A 74 2.03 -18.93 -29.77
CA GLU A 74 3.17 -19.16 -30.66
C GLU A 74 3.85 -17.83 -30.95
N VAL A 75 5.12 -17.71 -30.57
CA VAL A 75 5.91 -16.49 -30.75
C VAL A 75 7.14 -16.83 -31.58
N ALA A 76 7.34 -16.09 -32.67
CA ALA A 76 8.57 -16.13 -33.45
C ALA A 76 9.41 -14.89 -33.16
N ILE A 77 10.72 -15.00 -33.42
CA ILE A 77 11.62 -13.85 -33.43
C ILE A 77 11.98 -13.60 -34.88
N ASP A 78 11.42 -12.52 -35.45
CA ASP A 78 11.68 -12.13 -36.84
C ASP A 78 13.04 -11.42 -36.98
N TYR A 79 13.49 -10.75 -35.91
CA TYR A 79 14.78 -10.07 -35.84
C TYR A 79 15.29 -10.03 -34.40
N ALA A 80 16.59 -10.25 -34.21
CA ALA A 80 17.30 -9.96 -32.97
C ALA A 80 18.73 -9.54 -33.32
N GLY A 81 19.14 -8.35 -32.89
CA GLY A 81 20.44 -7.81 -33.27
C GLY A 81 20.84 -6.55 -32.50
N PRO A 82 22.09 -6.09 -32.69
CA PRO A 82 22.60 -4.88 -32.06
C PRO A 82 22.15 -3.58 -32.75
N GLU A 83 21.64 -3.67 -33.98
CA GLU A 83 21.25 -2.52 -34.81
C GLU A 83 19.73 -2.39 -34.87
N ASP A 84 19.24 -1.20 -35.27
CA ASP A 84 17.81 -0.98 -35.50
C ASP A 84 17.29 -2.00 -36.53
N PRO A 85 16.10 -2.60 -36.31
CA PRO A 85 15.55 -3.56 -37.25
C PRO A 85 15.28 -2.86 -38.60
N PRO A 86 15.37 -3.58 -39.74
CA PRO A 86 15.10 -3.04 -41.08
C PRO A 86 13.59 -2.80 -41.34
N ILE A 87 12.85 -2.36 -40.32
CA ILE A 87 11.41 -2.08 -40.32
C ILE A 87 11.24 -0.60 -39.94
N ASP A 88 10.39 0.12 -40.66
CA ASP A 88 10.11 1.54 -40.43
C ASP A 88 9.34 1.71 -39.10
N LEU A 89 10.05 1.98 -38.00
CA LEU A 89 9.49 2.10 -36.65
C LEU A 89 9.18 3.57 -36.30
N ALA A 90 7.89 3.94 -36.27
CA ALA A 90 7.46 5.25 -35.79
C ALA A 90 7.51 5.30 -34.25
N PHE A 91 8.45 6.05 -33.68
CA PHE A 91 8.51 6.33 -32.24
C PHE A 91 7.48 7.43 -31.89
N GLY A 92 6.49 7.13 -31.05
CA GLY A 92 5.47 8.11 -30.63
C GLY A 92 6.06 9.20 -29.72
N ASP A 93 5.93 10.46 -30.14
CA ASP A 93 6.34 11.68 -29.41
C ASP A 93 5.38 12.01 -28.25
N ASP A 94 5.92 12.38 -27.08
CA ASP A 94 5.18 12.65 -25.82
C ASP A 94 4.64 14.11 -25.73
N SER A 95 4.74 14.91 -26.80
CA SER A 95 4.47 16.36 -26.75
C SER A 95 3.20 16.89 -27.45
N ALA A 96 2.31 16.03 -27.96
CA ALA A 96 1.06 16.48 -28.60
C ALA A 96 -0.18 15.97 -27.85
N ILE A 97 -0.65 16.73 -26.85
CA ILE A 97 -2.03 16.67 -26.37
C ILE A 97 -2.84 17.62 -27.26
N GLU A 98 -3.55 17.08 -28.23
CA GLU A 98 -4.75 17.71 -28.77
C GLU A 98 -5.99 16.93 -28.34
N HIS A 99 -7.01 17.67 -27.94
CA HIS A 99 -8.33 17.20 -27.53
C HIS A 99 -8.90 16.19 -28.53
N VAL A 100 -9.11 14.94 -28.09
CA VAL A 100 -9.96 14.00 -28.81
C VAL A 100 -11.29 13.89 -28.10
N ASP A 101 -12.30 14.21 -28.88
CA ASP A 101 -13.72 14.27 -28.61
C ASP A 101 -14.29 12.92 -28.13
N SER A 102 -15.27 13.01 -27.24
CA SER A 102 -15.94 11.92 -26.55
C SER A 102 -16.99 11.23 -27.43
N THR A 103 -16.68 10.13 -28.13
CA THR A 103 -17.74 9.24 -28.71
C THR A 103 -17.38 7.76 -28.94
N VAL A 104 -16.37 7.18 -28.27
CA VAL A 104 -16.16 5.71 -28.32
C VAL A 104 -16.55 5.07 -26.98
N PRO A 105 -17.45 4.07 -26.93
CA PRO A 105 -17.85 3.46 -25.66
C PRO A 105 -16.70 2.63 -25.06
N VAL A 106 -16.24 2.99 -23.87
CA VAL A 106 -15.39 2.12 -23.04
C VAL A 106 -16.27 1.03 -22.41
N GLN A 107 -16.47 -0.08 -23.11
CA GLN A 107 -16.97 -1.35 -22.58
C GLN A 107 -15.77 -2.30 -22.40
N HIS A 108 -15.39 -2.90 -21.28
CA HIS A 108 -15.87 -2.99 -19.90
C HIS A 108 -14.64 -3.14 -18.97
N LEU A 109 -14.35 -2.18 -18.09
CA LEU A 109 -13.72 -2.49 -16.80
C LEU A 109 -14.87 -2.65 -15.80
N ARG A 110 -15.40 -3.87 -15.72
CA ARG A 110 -16.34 -4.28 -14.68
C ARG A 110 -15.87 -5.60 -14.10
N ALA A 111 -14.70 -5.60 -13.45
CA ALA A 111 -14.38 -6.64 -12.50
C ALA A 111 -15.23 -6.39 -11.24
N GLU A 112 -16.54 -6.56 -11.37
CA GLU A 112 -17.41 -6.69 -10.22
C GLU A 112 -17.13 -8.08 -9.63
N THR A 113 -16.54 -8.10 -8.44
CA THR A 113 -16.38 -9.34 -7.68
C THR A 113 -17.47 -9.41 -6.62
N THR A 114 -18.05 -10.60 -6.46
CA THR A 114 -18.97 -10.88 -5.37
C THR A 114 -18.33 -11.82 -4.35
N VAL A 115 -18.44 -11.46 -3.08
CA VAL A 115 -18.16 -12.36 -1.94
C VAL A 115 -19.49 -12.80 -1.34
N ARG A 116 -19.69 -14.10 -1.18
CA ARG A 116 -20.89 -14.67 -0.54
C ARG A 116 -20.56 -15.15 0.86
N ARG A 117 -21.36 -14.74 1.83
CA ARG A 117 -21.27 -15.17 3.22
C ARG A 117 -21.71 -16.65 3.31
N ALA A 118 -20.73 -17.55 3.48
CA ALA A 118 -20.98 -19.00 3.59
C ALA A 118 -21.28 -19.46 5.03
N GLY A 119 -21.06 -18.60 6.02
CA GLY A 119 -21.27 -18.86 7.44
C GLY A 119 -21.31 -17.58 8.26
N VAL A 120 -21.23 -17.69 9.59
CA VAL A 120 -21.18 -16.51 10.47
C VAL A 120 -19.87 -15.76 10.26
N THR A 121 -19.95 -14.52 9.80
CA THR A 121 -18.81 -13.60 9.71
C THR A 121 -18.65 -12.85 11.02
N ARG A 122 -17.44 -12.34 11.26
CA ARG A 122 -17.09 -11.52 12.42
C ARG A 122 -17.42 -10.05 12.21
N PHE A 123 -17.38 -9.61 10.96
CA PHE A 123 -17.71 -8.25 10.54
C PHE A 123 -18.80 -8.26 9.45
N ASP A 124 -19.54 -7.16 9.40
CA ASP A 124 -20.58 -6.91 8.41
C ASP A 124 -20.13 -5.88 7.37
N ALA A 125 -19.27 -4.94 7.79
CA ALA A 125 -18.71 -3.89 6.96
C ALA A 125 -17.19 -3.81 7.08
N TYR A 126 -16.55 -3.45 5.98
CA TYR A 126 -15.10 -3.36 5.82
C TYR A 126 -14.77 -2.01 5.21
N VAL A 127 -13.97 -1.21 5.91
CA VAL A 127 -13.52 0.09 5.45
C VAL A 127 -11.99 0.09 5.47
N PHE A 128 -11.37 0.28 4.31
CA PHE A 128 -9.90 0.29 4.19
C PHE A 128 -9.42 1.58 3.53
N VAL A 129 -8.34 2.14 4.06
CA VAL A 129 -7.88 3.47 3.70
C VAL A 129 -6.41 3.43 3.30
N ASP A 130 -6.11 3.84 2.07
CA ASP A 130 -4.78 4.26 1.68
C ASP A 130 -4.65 5.75 2.04
N PHE A 131 -3.73 6.08 2.93
CA PHE A 131 -3.65 7.39 3.56
C PHE A 131 -2.53 8.22 2.94
N SER A 132 -2.70 9.54 2.87
CA SER A 132 -1.68 10.43 2.28
C SER A 132 -1.30 11.57 3.20
N ALA A 133 0.00 11.83 3.27
CA ALA A 133 0.56 12.97 3.97
C ALA A 133 0.83 14.18 3.06
N ASN A 134 0.21 14.24 1.87
CA ASN A 134 0.37 15.39 0.99
C ASN A 134 -0.03 16.69 1.72
N SER A 135 0.72 17.77 1.51
CA SER A 135 0.48 19.06 2.15
C SER A 135 -0.60 19.89 1.45
N GLU A 136 -1.14 19.39 0.33
CA GLU A 136 -2.16 20.07 -0.50
C GLU A 136 -3.27 19.09 -0.88
N PRO A 137 -4.48 19.58 -1.20
CA PRO A 137 -5.58 18.72 -1.64
C PRO A 137 -5.25 17.98 -2.93
N LYS A 138 -5.33 16.65 -2.93
CA LYS A 138 -4.92 15.82 -4.09
C LYS A 138 -5.91 14.69 -4.34
N ALA A 139 -6.12 14.38 -5.62
CA ALA A 139 -6.90 13.26 -6.10
C ALA A 139 -6.06 12.41 -7.08
N GLY A 140 -6.52 11.20 -7.38
CA GLY A 140 -5.87 10.25 -8.27
C GLY A 140 -4.72 9.50 -7.61
N LYS A 141 -3.63 9.35 -8.34
CA LYS A 141 -2.44 8.60 -7.90
C LYS A 141 -1.71 9.27 -6.73
N ASP A 142 -1.19 8.49 -5.80
CA ASP A 142 -0.47 8.90 -4.60
C ASP A 142 -1.30 9.93 -3.79
N SER A 143 -2.55 9.59 -3.52
CA SER A 143 -3.54 10.38 -2.76
C SER A 143 -4.39 9.49 -1.86
N ILE A 144 -5.36 10.04 -1.14
CA ILE A 144 -6.15 9.27 -0.17
C ILE A 144 -7.22 8.45 -0.90
N TRP A 145 -7.31 7.15 -0.63
CA TRP A 145 -8.40 6.31 -1.14
C TRP A 145 -9.11 5.60 0.00
N VAL A 146 -10.44 5.54 -0.05
CA VAL A 146 -11.27 4.82 0.93
C VAL A 146 -12.09 3.77 0.18
N GLY A 147 -11.82 2.50 0.44
CA GLY A 147 -12.62 1.38 -0.03
C GLY A 147 -13.63 0.95 1.02
N GLU A 148 -14.87 0.69 0.61
CA GLU A 148 -15.94 0.19 1.48
C GLU A 148 -16.59 -1.07 0.91
N GLY A 149 -16.79 -2.09 1.73
CA GLY A 149 -17.64 -3.23 1.39
C GLY A 149 -18.57 -3.56 2.54
N VAL A 150 -19.82 -3.93 2.21
CA VAL A 150 -20.82 -4.32 3.20
C VAL A 150 -21.61 -5.53 2.73
N PHE A 151 -21.84 -6.48 3.62
CA PHE A 151 -22.74 -7.59 3.35
C PHE A 151 -24.19 -7.12 3.40
N VAL A 152 -24.92 -7.32 2.29
CA VAL A 152 -26.37 -7.14 2.17
C VAL A 152 -26.94 -8.48 1.72
N GLU A 153 -27.90 -9.03 2.47
CA GLU A 153 -28.51 -10.34 2.16
C GLU A 153 -27.48 -11.45 1.88
N ASN A 154 -26.40 -11.50 2.69
CA ASN A 154 -25.28 -12.45 2.57
C ASN A 154 -24.38 -12.26 1.34
N VAL A 155 -24.49 -11.12 0.65
CA VAL A 155 -23.71 -10.79 -0.55
C VAL A 155 -22.98 -9.47 -0.33
N LEU A 156 -21.67 -9.45 -0.60
CA LEU A 156 -20.86 -8.24 -0.65
C LEU A 156 -20.32 -8.08 -2.06
N VAL A 157 -20.60 -6.95 -2.68
CA VAL A 157 -20.11 -6.60 -4.01
C VAL A 157 -18.90 -5.67 -3.88
N VAL A 158 -17.80 -6.04 -4.54
CA VAL A 158 -16.58 -5.23 -4.67
C VAL A 158 -16.48 -4.78 -6.11
N SER A 159 -16.51 -3.47 -6.29
CA SER A 159 -16.53 -2.81 -7.60
C SER A 159 -15.87 -1.43 -7.50
N ALA A 160 -15.51 -0.84 -8.64
CA ALA A 160 -14.77 0.42 -8.70
C ALA A 160 -15.48 1.58 -7.98
N ASP A 161 -16.82 1.63 -8.02
CA ASP A 161 -17.66 2.65 -7.37
C ASP A 161 -17.70 2.54 -5.84
N ARG A 162 -17.13 1.46 -5.29
CA ARG A 162 -16.97 1.27 -3.84
C ARG A 162 -15.68 1.88 -3.29
N ALA A 163 -14.90 2.55 -4.14
CA ALA A 163 -13.77 3.37 -3.73
C ALA A 163 -14.10 4.85 -3.90
N SER A 164 -13.86 5.65 -2.87
CA SER A 164 -13.88 7.11 -2.94
C SER A 164 -12.46 7.67 -2.81
N ASN A 165 -12.28 8.90 -3.29
CA ASN A 165 -10.99 9.59 -3.30
C ASN A 165 -11.10 10.97 -2.64
N PRO A 166 -11.20 11.04 -1.30
CA PRO A 166 -11.21 12.30 -0.58
C PRO A 166 -9.99 13.14 -0.90
N ARG A 167 -10.19 14.42 -1.21
CA ARG A 167 -9.07 15.30 -1.59
C ARG A 167 -8.21 15.69 -0.39
N THR A 168 -8.80 15.68 0.80
CA THR A 168 -8.17 16.15 2.04
C THR A 168 -8.29 15.11 3.16
N ARG A 169 -7.40 15.20 4.15
CA ARG A 169 -7.49 14.36 5.36
C ARG A 169 -8.72 14.71 6.20
N ALA A 170 -9.17 15.97 6.18
CA ALA A 170 -10.41 16.38 6.84
C ALA A 170 -11.63 15.71 6.19
N ASP A 171 -11.70 15.69 4.85
CA ASP A 171 -12.76 14.99 4.13
C ASP A 171 -12.72 13.49 4.40
N CYS A 172 -11.53 12.89 4.38
CA CYS A 172 -11.32 11.48 4.71
C CYS A 172 -11.81 11.14 6.13
N ALA A 173 -11.41 11.92 7.14
CA ALA A 173 -11.85 11.72 8.51
C ALA A 173 -13.37 11.85 8.65
N SER A 174 -13.98 12.85 8.00
CA SER A 174 -15.43 13.04 7.98
C SER A 174 -16.15 11.87 7.31
N GLU A 175 -15.62 11.38 6.19
CA GLU A 175 -16.19 10.24 5.47
C GLU A 175 -16.10 8.95 6.30
N ILE A 176 -14.93 8.64 6.87
CA ILE A 176 -14.75 7.46 7.75
C ILE A 176 -15.71 7.54 8.94
N ALA A 177 -15.80 8.70 9.60
CA ALA A 177 -16.74 8.91 10.70
C ALA A 177 -18.20 8.69 10.27
N GLY A 178 -18.60 9.19 9.10
CA GLY A 178 -19.93 8.99 8.54
C GLY A 178 -20.24 7.52 8.25
N LYS A 179 -19.29 6.79 7.63
CA LYS A 179 -19.42 5.36 7.35
C LYS A 179 -19.54 4.55 8.63
N ILE A 180 -18.64 4.76 9.59
CA ILE A 180 -18.69 4.08 10.89
C ILE A 180 -20.05 4.31 11.56
N ARG A 181 -20.48 5.57 11.69
CA ARG A 181 -21.77 5.91 12.31
C ARG A 181 -22.93 5.18 11.63
N GLY A 182 -23.02 5.27 10.29
CA GLY A 182 -24.09 4.62 9.54
C GLY A 182 -24.05 3.09 9.58
N HIS A 183 -22.89 2.47 9.83
CA HIS A 183 -22.81 1.02 10.07
C HIS A 183 -23.24 0.66 11.49
N VAL A 184 -22.72 1.34 12.50
CA VAL A 184 -23.03 1.08 13.91
C VAL A 184 -24.51 1.32 14.20
N GLU A 185 -25.10 2.40 13.70
CA GLU A 185 -26.54 2.68 13.82
C GLU A 185 -27.42 1.60 13.17
N ALA A 186 -26.89 0.93 12.14
CA ALA A 186 -27.54 -0.20 11.49
C ALA A 186 -27.22 -1.55 12.16
N GLY A 187 -26.58 -1.55 13.33
CA GLY A 187 -26.21 -2.75 14.09
C GLY A 187 -25.11 -3.60 13.45
N ARG A 188 -24.29 -3.01 12.56
CA ARG A 188 -23.24 -3.70 11.81
C ARG A 188 -21.88 -3.56 12.49
N LYS A 189 -21.13 -4.66 12.56
CA LYS A 189 -19.72 -4.65 13.01
C LYS A 189 -18.79 -4.23 11.89
N VAL A 190 -17.86 -3.32 12.18
CA VAL A 190 -16.95 -2.67 11.22
C VAL A 190 -15.50 -3.08 11.48
N LEU A 191 -14.84 -3.57 10.44
CA LEU A 191 -13.37 -3.63 10.39
C LEU A 191 -12.85 -2.41 9.64
N LEU A 192 -12.11 -1.56 10.34
CA LEU A 192 -11.45 -0.38 9.76
C LEU A 192 -9.93 -0.61 9.69
N GLY A 193 -9.37 -0.58 8.49
CA GLY A 193 -7.92 -0.65 8.29
C GLY A 193 -7.33 0.60 7.65
N LEU A 194 -6.18 1.06 8.14
CA LEU A 194 -5.44 2.19 7.54
C LEU A 194 -4.03 1.74 7.16
N ASP A 195 -3.58 2.12 5.96
CA ASP A 195 -2.21 1.89 5.46
C ASP A 195 -1.24 2.95 6.01
N ILE A 196 -1.01 2.88 7.32
CA ILE A 196 -0.04 3.70 8.05
C ILE A 196 0.58 2.86 9.19
N PRO A 197 1.85 3.10 9.56
CA PRO A 197 2.38 2.58 10.80
C PRO A 197 1.61 3.10 12.02
N TYR A 198 1.15 2.20 12.89
CA TYR A 198 0.45 2.54 14.14
C TYR A 198 1.39 2.87 15.32
N GLY A 199 2.69 2.74 15.12
CA GLY A 199 3.68 3.08 16.15
C GLY A 199 5.11 3.11 15.63
N TYR A 200 6.05 3.19 16.57
CA TYR A 200 7.49 3.17 16.35
C TYR A 200 8.13 1.99 17.07
N PRO A 201 9.41 1.68 16.79
CA PRO A 201 10.17 0.67 17.54
C PRO A 201 10.08 0.90 19.05
N HIS A 202 9.94 -0.19 19.81
CA HIS A 202 9.69 -0.18 21.26
C HIS A 202 10.70 0.66 22.03
N ASP A 203 11.96 0.62 21.61
CA ASP A 203 13.09 1.30 22.23
C ASP A 203 13.11 2.81 21.97
N ALA A 204 12.33 3.30 21.01
CA ALA A 204 12.23 4.73 20.73
C ALA A 204 11.38 5.45 21.78
N TYR A 205 10.39 4.80 22.39
CA TYR A 205 9.42 5.47 23.25
C TYR A 205 10.02 6.12 24.50
N PRO A 206 10.97 5.50 25.25
CA PRO A 206 11.63 6.18 26.35
C PRO A 206 12.42 7.43 25.91
N LEU A 207 12.92 7.46 24.68
CA LEU A 207 13.58 8.64 24.12
C LEU A 207 12.57 9.70 23.69
N LEU A 208 11.49 9.31 23.02
CA LEU A 208 10.44 10.23 22.57
C LEU A 208 9.71 10.90 23.76
N PHE A 209 9.63 10.22 24.90
CA PHE A 209 8.92 10.68 26.09
C PHE A 209 9.76 10.49 27.36
N PRO A 210 10.89 11.21 27.51
CA PRO A 210 11.86 10.97 28.58
C PRO A 210 11.32 11.33 29.98
N ASN A 211 10.28 12.16 30.04
CA ASN A 211 9.62 12.60 31.27
C ASN A 211 8.29 11.86 31.54
N THR A 212 8.04 10.74 30.85
CA THR A 212 6.85 9.92 31.06
C THR A 212 7.27 8.54 31.54
N ASP A 213 6.69 8.09 32.64
CA ASP A 213 6.91 6.72 33.12
C ASP A 213 6.23 5.72 32.19
N SER A 214 7.00 4.76 31.68
CA SER A 214 6.50 3.66 30.84
C SER A 214 5.58 4.09 29.68
N PRO A 215 6.06 4.94 28.75
CA PRO A 215 5.25 5.43 27.64
C PRO A 215 4.72 4.29 26.76
N THR A 216 3.49 4.45 26.29
CA THR A 216 2.77 3.47 25.47
C THR A 216 2.33 4.08 24.14
N TRP A 217 1.79 3.26 23.24
CA TRP A 217 1.16 3.70 21.99
C TRP A 217 0.13 4.83 22.22
N SER A 218 -0.63 4.77 23.32
CA SER A 218 -1.65 5.79 23.64
C SER A 218 -1.00 7.12 24.03
N THR A 219 0.14 7.09 24.75
CA THR A 219 0.96 8.27 25.03
C THR A 219 1.39 8.95 23.72
N LEU A 220 1.88 8.16 22.77
CA LEU A 220 2.30 8.66 21.46
C LEU A 220 1.13 9.28 20.70
N TRP A 221 0.02 8.56 20.56
CA TRP A 221 -1.12 9.03 19.78
C TRP A 221 -1.73 10.31 20.38
N SER A 222 -1.85 10.37 21.71
CA SER A 222 -2.32 11.57 22.40
C SER A 222 -1.36 12.75 22.23
N HIS A 223 -0.05 12.52 22.33
CA HIS A 223 0.93 13.57 22.07
C HIS A 223 0.84 14.10 20.63
N LEU A 224 0.74 13.20 19.64
CA LEU A 224 0.62 13.60 18.24
C LEU A 224 -0.67 14.38 18.00
N GLU A 225 -1.80 13.93 18.55
CA GLU A 225 -3.07 14.64 18.40
C GLU A 225 -3.01 16.08 18.94
N HIS A 226 -2.36 16.26 20.09
CA HIS A 226 -2.22 17.56 20.73
C HIS A 226 -1.32 18.54 19.95
N HIS A 227 -0.25 18.04 19.32
CA HIS A 227 0.75 18.90 18.66
C HIS A 227 0.59 18.99 17.13
N VAL A 228 -0.11 18.05 16.50
CA VAL A 228 -0.34 18.07 15.06
C VAL A 228 -1.44 19.06 14.71
N GLU A 229 -1.03 20.12 14.02
CA GLU A 229 -1.91 21.01 13.27
C GLU A 229 -2.07 20.46 11.85
N ASP A 230 -3.29 20.08 11.49
CA ASP A 230 -3.63 19.60 10.15
C ASP A 230 -4.89 20.33 9.67
N LEU A 231 -4.71 21.29 8.77
CA LEU A 231 -5.76 22.18 8.32
C LEU A 231 -6.65 21.49 7.26
N PRO A 232 -7.90 21.95 7.07
CA PRO A 232 -8.77 21.44 6.01
C PRO A 232 -8.16 21.53 4.60
N SER A 233 -7.16 22.38 4.38
CA SER A 233 -6.41 22.50 3.13
C SER A 233 -5.25 21.52 2.98
N ASN A 234 -5.12 20.51 3.86
CA ASN A 234 -3.96 19.61 4.02
C ASN A 234 -2.65 20.29 4.46
N ARG A 235 -2.60 21.61 4.65
CA ARG A 235 -1.44 22.26 5.25
C ARG A 235 -1.27 21.76 6.68
N ASN A 236 -0.06 21.33 7.03
CA ASN A 236 0.22 20.72 8.32
C ASN A 236 1.64 21.01 8.83
N ASN A 237 1.86 20.73 10.11
CA ASN A 237 3.12 20.97 10.83
C ASN A 237 3.91 19.68 11.14
N ARG A 238 3.73 18.60 10.36
CA ARG A 238 4.32 17.27 10.68
C ARG A 238 5.84 17.28 10.82
N PHE A 239 6.54 18.15 10.09
CA PHE A 239 7.99 18.26 10.15
C PHE A 239 8.42 18.96 11.44
N GLU A 240 7.69 19.97 11.85
CA GLU A 240 7.88 20.68 13.12
C GLU A 240 7.64 19.73 14.31
N VAL A 241 6.58 18.92 14.27
CA VAL A 241 6.31 17.88 15.29
C VAL A 241 7.44 16.86 15.36
N ALA A 242 7.91 16.35 14.22
CA ALA A 242 9.02 15.39 14.19
C ALA A 242 10.34 15.99 14.69
N ALA A 243 10.60 17.27 14.39
CA ALA A 243 11.76 17.98 14.91
C ALA A 243 11.71 18.11 16.44
N SER A 244 10.53 18.43 17.00
CA SER A 244 10.33 18.49 18.46
C SER A 244 10.52 17.11 19.12
N LEU A 245 10.02 16.03 18.51
CA LEU A 245 10.26 14.67 19.01
C LEU A 245 11.74 14.28 18.97
N ASN A 246 12.49 14.67 17.93
CA ASN A 246 13.94 14.47 17.88
C ASN A 246 14.69 15.28 18.95
N GLU A 247 14.23 16.50 19.23
CA GLU A 247 14.79 17.34 20.30
C GLU A 247 14.60 16.68 21.67
N LEU A 248 13.38 16.23 21.97
CA LEU A 248 13.07 15.49 23.21
C LEU A 248 13.91 14.22 23.34
N ALA A 249 14.08 13.49 22.24
CA ALA A 249 14.89 12.29 22.19
C ALA A 249 16.40 12.54 22.33
N GLY A 250 16.86 13.78 22.16
CA GLY A 250 18.28 14.08 22.04
C GLY A 250 18.95 13.34 20.88
N ALA A 251 18.18 12.87 19.90
CA ALA A 251 18.61 11.98 18.84
C ALA A 251 17.85 12.24 17.54
N GLY A 252 18.52 12.10 16.39
CA GLY A 252 17.91 12.21 15.07
C GLY A 252 17.14 10.94 14.67
N LEU A 253 16.11 10.57 15.44
CA LEU A 253 15.24 9.43 15.17
C LEU A 253 14.50 9.62 13.83
N PHE A 254 13.81 10.74 13.65
CA PHE A 254 13.10 11.12 12.44
C PHE A 254 14.03 11.80 11.44
N TRP A 255 13.82 11.55 10.14
CA TRP A 255 14.54 12.23 9.05
C TRP A 255 13.69 12.34 7.80
N GLY A 256 14.21 13.06 6.80
CA GLY A 256 13.54 13.27 5.53
C GLY A 256 12.67 14.50 5.60
N CYS A 257 13.11 15.59 5.00
CA CYS A 257 12.29 16.79 4.83
C CYS A 257 12.77 17.57 3.60
N PRO A 258 11.92 18.44 3.01
CA PRO A 258 12.37 19.45 2.07
C PRO A 258 13.48 20.31 2.70
N VAL A 259 14.42 20.81 1.90
CA VAL A 259 15.52 21.67 2.38
C VAL A 259 14.99 22.89 3.14
N SER A 260 13.86 23.45 2.70
CA SER A 260 13.17 24.58 3.36
C SER A 260 12.61 24.26 4.75
N LYS A 261 12.53 22.98 5.12
CA LYS A 261 12.05 22.49 6.42
C LYS A 261 13.18 21.88 7.28
N ALA A 262 14.42 21.91 6.79
CA ALA A 262 15.57 21.43 7.54
C ALA A 262 15.90 22.38 8.70
N GLY A 263 16.38 21.81 9.80
CA GLY A 263 16.79 22.55 11.00
C GLY A 263 17.72 21.74 11.90
N PRO A 264 18.04 22.25 13.11
CA PRO A 264 18.95 21.57 14.04
C PRO A 264 18.50 20.15 14.41
N HIS A 265 17.18 19.95 14.53
CA HIS A 265 16.57 18.69 15.00
C HIS A 265 15.88 17.89 13.90
N LEU A 266 15.90 18.32 12.63
CA LEU A 266 15.37 17.53 11.51
C LEU A 266 16.18 17.78 10.24
N ARG A 267 16.64 16.71 9.61
CA ARG A 267 17.52 16.77 8.45
C ARG A 267 16.86 16.19 7.18
N PRO A 268 17.22 16.68 5.98
CA PRO A 268 16.71 16.13 4.72
C PRO A 268 17.08 14.66 4.49
N THR A 269 18.20 14.22 5.06
CA THR A 269 18.71 12.87 4.94
C THR A 269 18.95 12.26 6.31
N LYS A 270 19.04 10.93 6.34
CA LYS A 270 19.33 10.17 7.55
C LYS A 270 20.72 10.51 8.08
N SER A 271 20.83 10.72 9.39
CA SER A 271 22.12 10.92 10.07
C SER A 271 22.85 9.60 10.30
N ALA A 272 24.02 9.66 10.94
CA ALA A 272 24.74 8.46 11.37
C ALA A 272 23.82 7.51 12.18
N PRO A 273 24.08 6.20 12.16
CA PRO A 273 23.29 5.23 12.91
C PRO A 273 23.19 5.62 14.38
N ILE A 274 21.97 5.59 14.90
CA ILE A 274 21.67 5.69 16.33
C ILE A 274 21.53 4.27 16.90
N SER A 275 21.66 4.12 18.22
CA SER A 275 21.56 2.82 18.89
C SER A 275 20.14 2.23 18.87
N THR A 276 19.13 3.04 18.58
CA THR A 276 17.73 2.62 18.50
C THR A 276 17.42 1.93 17.16
N PRO A 277 16.72 0.79 17.15
CA PRO A 277 16.26 0.16 15.92
C PRO A 277 15.45 1.11 15.04
N GLU A 278 15.64 1.00 13.73
CA GLU A 278 14.93 1.81 12.74
C GLU A 278 13.54 1.28 12.38
N TYR A 279 13.34 -0.03 12.54
CA TYR A 279 12.17 -0.79 12.07
C TYR A 279 11.51 -1.47 13.26
N ARG A 280 10.17 -1.51 13.29
CA ARG A 280 9.45 -2.32 14.27
C ARG A 280 9.70 -3.80 13.98
N ILE A 281 9.38 -4.64 14.94
CA ILE A 281 9.45 -6.10 14.82
C ILE A 281 8.73 -6.58 13.55
N VAL A 282 7.54 -6.05 13.25
CA VAL A 282 6.78 -6.44 12.05
C VAL A 282 7.50 -6.06 10.75
N GLU A 283 8.08 -4.86 10.65
CA GLU A 283 8.89 -4.48 9.48
C GLU A 283 10.16 -5.31 9.36
N GLN A 284 10.84 -5.62 10.47
CA GLN A 284 12.02 -6.47 10.47
C GLN A 284 11.70 -7.85 9.88
N ARG A 285 10.56 -8.44 10.25
CA ARG A 285 10.09 -9.73 9.70
C ARG A 285 9.74 -9.65 8.22
N LEU A 286 9.06 -8.58 7.80
CA LEU A 286 8.77 -8.34 6.38
C LEU A 286 10.06 -8.25 5.56
N ARG A 287 11.05 -7.49 6.06
CA ARG A 287 12.34 -7.32 5.40
C ARG A 287 13.16 -8.61 5.36
N ALA A 288 13.15 -9.41 6.44
CA ALA A 288 13.75 -10.74 6.46
C ALA A 288 13.12 -11.67 5.40
N SER A 289 11.83 -11.45 5.09
CA SER A 289 11.08 -12.14 4.04
C SER A 289 11.22 -11.48 2.65
N ARG A 290 12.24 -10.64 2.45
CA ARG A 290 12.54 -9.89 1.21
C ARG A 290 11.42 -8.93 0.76
N ARG A 291 10.48 -8.58 1.64
CA ARG A 291 9.48 -7.53 1.39
C ARG A 291 10.09 -6.17 1.70
N ARG A 292 9.73 -5.16 0.92
CA ARG A 292 10.30 -3.80 1.04
C ARG A 292 9.47 -2.94 2.00
N ALA A 293 9.48 -3.28 3.28
CA ALA A 293 8.91 -2.42 4.31
C ALA A 293 9.82 -1.21 4.59
N PHE A 294 9.22 -0.04 4.76
CA PHE A 294 9.89 1.23 4.98
C PHE A 294 9.95 1.60 6.45
N SER A 295 10.90 2.45 6.83
CA SER A 295 11.01 2.90 8.23
C SER A 295 9.87 3.86 8.56
N PRO A 296 9.19 3.69 9.72
CA PRO A 296 8.21 4.65 10.20
C PRO A 296 8.84 6.03 10.52
N PHE A 297 10.17 6.13 10.63
CA PHE A 297 10.85 7.40 10.91
C PHE A 297 11.15 8.26 9.68
N GLN A 298 11.09 7.71 8.46
CA GLN A 298 11.35 8.47 7.24
C GLN A 298 10.11 9.26 6.83
N LEU A 299 10.17 10.60 6.91
CA LEU A 299 9.04 11.48 6.67
C LEU A 299 8.91 11.93 5.21
N PHE A 300 10.00 11.96 4.43
CA PHE A 300 9.99 12.49 3.07
C PHE A 300 10.91 11.71 2.12
N GLY A 301 10.62 11.81 0.83
CA GLY A 301 11.37 11.16 -0.25
C GLY A 301 10.82 9.77 -0.62
N ASN A 302 11.57 9.04 -1.44
CA ASN A 302 11.12 7.75 -1.94
C ASN A 302 10.96 6.74 -0.80
N GLY A 303 9.77 6.15 -0.70
CA GLY A 303 9.47 5.16 0.34
C GLY A 303 9.31 5.75 1.74
N SER A 304 8.86 7.00 1.87
CA SER A 304 8.56 7.59 3.17
C SER A 304 7.15 7.24 3.62
N VAL A 305 7.01 6.67 4.82
CA VAL A 305 5.72 6.41 5.48
C VAL A 305 5.55 7.18 6.78
N GLY A 306 6.62 7.78 7.32
CA GLY A 306 6.59 8.42 8.63
C GLY A 306 5.72 9.67 8.70
N SER A 307 5.61 10.42 7.60
CA SER A 307 4.66 11.54 7.53
C SER A 307 3.21 11.07 7.58
N GLN A 308 2.89 9.92 6.98
CA GLN A 308 1.55 9.32 7.06
C GLN A 308 1.30 8.81 8.47
N ALA A 309 2.30 8.19 9.11
CA ALA A 309 2.22 7.72 10.49
C ALA A 309 1.86 8.86 11.46
N ILE A 310 2.60 9.98 11.45
CA ILE A 310 2.35 11.13 12.33
C ILE A 310 0.92 11.67 12.18
N LEU A 311 0.52 11.99 10.94
CA LEU A 311 -0.78 12.60 10.68
C LEU A 311 -1.94 11.62 10.90
N GLY A 312 -1.76 10.37 10.48
CA GLY A 312 -2.79 9.34 10.57
C GLY A 312 -3.04 8.87 12.00
N MET A 313 -1.99 8.72 12.83
CA MET A 313 -2.17 8.41 14.26
C MET A 313 -2.89 9.54 15.00
N ALA A 314 -2.58 10.80 14.70
CA ALA A 314 -3.31 11.96 15.25
C ALA A 314 -4.80 11.93 14.84
N MET A 315 -5.10 11.67 13.57
CA MET A 315 -6.49 11.53 13.08
C MET A 315 -7.21 10.36 13.77
N LEU A 316 -6.57 9.20 13.88
CA LEU A 316 -7.14 8.02 14.54
C LEU A 316 -7.43 8.28 16.02
N HIS A 317 -6.55 9.01 16.72
CA HIS A 317 -6.79 9.41 18.11
C HIS A 317 -8.05 10.27 18.24
N ARG A 318 -8.27 11.24 17.33
CA ARG A 318 -9.48 12.07 17.31
C ARG A 318 -10.73 11.24 17.04
N LEU A 319 -10.68 10.38 16.02
CA LEU A 319 -11.81 9.52 15.65
C LEU A 319 -12.24 8.62 16.82
N ARG A 320 -11.29 7.90 17.44
CA ARG A 320 -11.61 6.96 18.52
C ARG A 320 -11.98 7.62 19.85
N SER A 321 -11.63 8.89 20.04
CA SER A 321 -12.02 9.66 21.23
C SER A 321 -13.47 10.13 21.18
N SER A 322 -14.11 10.10 20.00
CA SER A 322 -15.54 10.33 19.87
C SER A 322 -16.32 9.14 20.45
N PRO A 323 -17.25 9.34 21.40
CA PRO A 323 -18.04 8.24 21.98
C PRO A 323 -18.80 7.42 20.95
N GLU A 324 -19.29 8.05 19.88
CA GLU A 324 -20.06 7.42 18.81
C GLU A 324 -19.22 6.58 17.85
N LEU A 325 -17.90 6.82 17.81
CA LEU A 325 -16.96 6.17 16.88
C LEU A 325 -15.94 5.31 17.61
N ARG A 326 -16.19 5.05 18.91
CA ARG A 326 -15.26 4.33 19.76
C ARG A 326 -15.12 2.89 19.27
N GLY A 327 -13.89 2.54 18.91
CA GLY A 327 -13.49 1.19 18.56
C GLY A 327 -12.31 0.70 19.38
N LEU A 328 -12.01 -0.59 19.27
CA LEU A 328 -10.78 -1.17 19.81
C LEU A 328 -9.68 -1.16 18.76
N VAL A 329 -8.47 -0.76 19.16
CA VAL A 329 -7.29 -0.80 18.29
C VAL A 329 -6.57 -2.13 18.48
N TRP A 330 -6.60 -2.97 17.45
CA TRP A 330 -5.83 -4.20 17.41
C TRP A 330 -4.37 -3.90 17.03
N PRO A 331 -3.37 -4.56 17.67
CA PRO A 331 -3.51 -5.54 18.75
C PRO A 331 -3.50 -4.91 20.16
N TYR A 332 -3.24 -3.60 20.27
CA TYR A 332 -2.98 -2.89 21.53
C TYR A 332 -4.02 -3.14 22.63
N GLU A 333 -5.30 -3.07 22.28
CA GLU A 333 -6.40 -3.14 23.25
C GLU A 333 -7.04 -4.53 23.31
N THR A 334 -6.64 -5.42 22.41
CA THR A 334 -7.27 -6.74 22.27
C THR A 334 -6.32 -7.90 22.60
N GLY A 335 -5.02 -7.64 22.73
CA GLY A 335 -4.04 -8.65 23.12
C GLY A 335 -3.77 -9.73 22.07
N PHE A 336 -3.92 -9.41 20.77
CA PHE A 336 -3.98 -10.36 19.64
C PHE A 336 -5.17 -11.33 19.70
N GLN A 337 -6.31 -10.82 20.15
CA GLN A 337 -7.58 -11.50 20.02
C GLN A 337 -8.49 -10.67 19.15
N LEU A 338 -9.37 -11.35 18.43
CA LEU A 338 -10.47 -10.68 17.75
C LEU A 338 -11.53 -10.35 18.80
N PRO A 339 -11.87 -9.07 19.02
CA PRO A 339 -12.80 -8.71 20.08
C PRO A 339 -14.23 -9.13 19.73
N GLU A 340 -14.92 -9.75 20.68
CA GLU A 340 -16.31 -10.22 20.48
C GLU A 340 -17.35 -9.09 20.66
N ASN A 341 -17.05 -8.13 21.53
CA ASN A 341 -17.97 -7.09 22.00
C ASN A 341 -17.59 -5.67 21.51
N ALA A 342 -16.98 -5.55 20.32
CA ALA A 342 -16.67 -4.26 19.71
C ALA A 342 -17.42 -4.11 18.39
N ASP A 343 -18.10 -2.96 18.23
CA ASP A 343 -18.76 -2.61 16.97
C ASP A 343 -17.77 -2.13 15.93
N VAL A 344 -16.62 -1.60 16.35
CA VAL A 344 -15.55 -1.12 15.47
C VAL A 344 -14.21 -1.69 15.93
N VAL A 345 -13.46 -2.27 15.00
CA VAL A 345 -12.08 -2.70 15.22
C VAL A 345 -11.17 -1.97 14.26
N HIS A 346 -10.19 -1.25 14.79
CA HIS A 346 -9.14 -0.60 14.01
C HIS A 346 -7.94 -1.55 13.90
N ALA A 347 -7.40 -1.69 12.70
CA ALA A 347 -6.18 -2.42 12.45
C ALA A 347 -5.25 -1.64 11.52
N GLU A 348 -3.95 -1.79 11.69
CA GLU A 348 -3.00 -1.38 10.67
C GLU A 348 -3.05 -2.36 9.50
N ILE A 349 -3.02 -1.86 8.27
CA ILE A 349 -2.88 -2.67 7.05
C ILE A 349 -1.63 -2.27 6.28
N TRP A 350 -1.20 -3.13 5.36
CA TRP A 350 -0.11 -2.84 4.44
C TRP A 350 -0.30 -3.62 3.14
N PRO A 351 -0.74 -3.00 2.03
CA PRO A 351 -1.14 -3.69 0.80
C PRO A 351 -0.11 -4.64 0.20
N GLY A 352 1.17 -4.52 0.57
CA GLY A 352 2.20 -5.46 0.16
C GLY A 352 2.13 -6.86 0.80
N CYS A 353 1.25 -7.11 1.78
CA CYS A 353 1.05 -8.44 2.38
C CYS A 353 -0.11 -9.25 1.76
N ILE A 354 -0.83 -8.69 0.80
CA ILE A 354 -1.89 -9.38 0.05
C ILE A 354 -1.63 -9.31 -1.46
N ASP A 355 -2.32 -10.17 -2.21
CA ASP A 355 -2.37 -10.07 -3.67
C ASP A 355 -3.34 -8.96 -4.08
N VAL A 356 -2.84 -7.98 -4.83
CA VAL A 356 -3.61 -6.82 -5.28
C VAL A 356 -4.23 -7.10 -6.64
N ASP A 357 -5.56 -7.06 -6.70
CA ASP A 357 -6.35 -7.22 -7.92
C ASP A 357 -6.49 -5.86 -8.63
N LEU A 358 -5.57 -5.58 -9.55
CA LEU A 358 -5.54 -4.34 -10.33
C LEU A 358 -6.72 -4.20 -11.31
N THR A 359 -7.55 -5.23 -11.48
CA THR A 359 -8.74 -5.15 -12.33
C THR A 359 -9.90 -4.42 -11.65
N LEU A 360 -9.87 -4.30 -10.32
CA LEU A 360 -10.93 -3.66 -9.53
C LEU A 360 -11.03 -2.14 -9.74
N HIS A 361 -9.93 -1.49 -10.12
CA HIS A 361 -9.91 -0.04 -10.38
C HIS A 361 -8.69 0.38 -11.22
N PRO A 362 -8.80 1.37 -12.14
CA PRO A 362 -7.67 1.84 -12.97
C PRO A 362 -6.55 2.54 -12.18
N VAL A 363 -6.89 3.17 -11.06
CA VAL A 363 -5.92 3.73 -10.10
C VAL A 363 -5.48 2.63 -9.13
N ARG A 364 -4.17 2.38 -9.06
CA ARG A 364 -3.56 1.33 -8.22
C ARG A 364 -3.97 1.44 -6.75
N ASP A 365 -3.89 2.62 -6.17
CA ASP A 365 -4.18 2.90 -4.76
C ASP A 365 -5.63 2.53 -4.40
N ALA A 366 -6.57 2.88 -5.28
CA ALA A 366 -7.97 2.46 -5.17
C ALA A 366 -8.13 0.93 -5.29
N ALA A 367 -7.43 0.30 -6.23
CA ALA A 367 -7.44 -1.16 -6.38
C ALA A 367 -6.88 -1.85 -5.14
N GLN A 368 -5.90 -1.26 -4.44
CA GLN A 368 -5.34 -1.79 -3.20
C GLN A 368 -6.37 -1.81 -2.06
N VAL A 369 -7.09 -0.70 -1.83
CA VAL A 369 -8.13 -0.66 -0.77
C VAL A 369 -9.30 -1.59 -1.10
N LEU A 370 -9.72 -1.69 -2.36
CA LEU A 370 -10.77 -2.64 -2.79
C LEU A 370 -10.29 -4.10 -2.69
N SER A 371 -9.03 -4.37 -2.97
CA SER A 371 -8.43 -5.71 -2.79
C SER A 371 -8.43 -6.10 -1.31
N TYR A 372 -8.18 -5.16 -0.40
CA TYR A 372 -8.30 -5.42 1.03
C TYR A 372 -9.74 -5.68 1.48
N VAL A 373 -10.72 -4.94 0.95
CA VAL A 373 -12.15 -5.23 1.17
C VAL A 373 -12.46 -6.67 0.75
N LYS A 374 -12.09 -7.03 -0.48
CA LYS A 374 -12.27 -8.39 -1.04
C LYS A 374 -11.57 -9.45 -0.19
N TRP A 375 -10.32 -9.23 0.19
CA TRP A 375 -9.51 -10.13 0.99
C TRP A 375 -10.15 -10.38 2.37
N ALA A 376 -10.47 -9.31 3.11
CA ALA A 376 -11.02 -9.42 4.45
C ALA A 376 -12.40 -10.10 4.43
N ALA A 377 -13.29 -9.67 3.53
CA ALA A 377 -14.62 -10.25 3.40
C ALA A 377 -14.56 -11.73 2.99
N SER A 378 -13.66 -12.11 2.09
CA SER A 378 -13.49 -13.51 1.65
C SER A 378 -12.97 -14.38 2.79
N HIS A 379 -11.97 -13.91 3.52
CA HIS A 379 -11.44 -14.64 4.67
C HIS A 379 -12.46 -14.76 5.80
N ASP A 380 -13.29 -13.74 6.02
CA ASP A 380 -14.33 -13.77 7.05
C ASP A 380 -15.46 -14.72 6.66
N ALA A 381 -15.92 -14.65 5.40
CA ALA A 381 -16.93 -15.56 4.86
C ALA A 381 -16.48 -17.03 4.91
N ALA A 382 -15.17 -17.27 4.79
CA ALA A 382 -14.55 -18.59 4.93
C ALA A 382 -14.21 -18.98 6.38
N GLY A 383 -14.49 -18.11 7.38
CA GLY A 383 -14.18 -18.35 8.80
C GLY A 383 -12.69 -18.32 9.15
N SER A 384 -11.84 -17.87 8.23
CA SER A 384 -10.38 -17.84 8.38
C SER A 384 -9.83 -16.49 8.84
N LEU A 385 -10.62 -15.41 8.79
CA LEU A 385 -10.17 -14.06 9.14
C LEU A 385 -9.64 -13.98 10.58
N ALA A 386 -10.29 -14.67 11.53
CA ALA A 386 -9.87 -14.66 12.94
C ALA A 386 -8.42 -15.14 13.15
N GLY A 387 -7.91 -16.01 12.28
CA GLY A 387 -6.51 -16.46 12.33
C GLY A 387 -5.51 -15.32 12.12
N TYR A 388 -5.86 -14.29 11.34
CA TYR A 388 -4.99 -13.13 11.12
C TYR A 388 -4.94 -12.16 12.30
N PHE A 389 -5.83 -12.30 13.28
CA PHE A 389 -5.81 -11.53 14.52
C PHE A 389 -4.97 -12.20 15.62
N SER A 390 -4.53 -13.44 15.40
CA SER A 390 -3.79 -14.24 16.39
C SER A 390 -2.37 -13.72 16.65
N ASP A 391 -1.81 -14.10 17.80
CA ASP A 391 -0.50 -13.64 18.25
C ASP A 391 0.62 -14.20 17.36
N PRO A 392 1.32 -13.35 16.59
CA PRO A 392 2.40 -13.80 15.73
C PRO A 392 3.76 -13.76 16.45
N THR A 393 3.84 -13.30 17.68
CA THR A 393 5.11 -13.06 18.40
C THR A 393 5.77 -14.35 18.83
N THR A 394 7.11 -14.35 18.92
CA THR A 394 7.88 -15.57 19.22
C THR A 394 8.20 -15.73 20.71
N ASN A 395 8.09 -14.65 21.48
CA ASN A 395 8.44 -14.63 22.90
C ASN A 395 7.70 -13.49 23.64
N GLN A 396 7.76 -13.52 24.97
CA GLN A 396 7.02 -12.59 25.83
C GLN A 396 7.51 -11.14 25.74
N GLU A 397 8.80 -10.91 25.48
CA GLU A 397 9.37 -9.57 25.33
C GLU A 397 8.85 -8.90 24.05
N GLU A 398 8.87 -9.65 22.95
CA GLU A 398 8.31 -9.25 21.66
C GLU A 398 6.80 -8.96 21.78
N ARG A 399 6.06 -9.87 22.44
CA ARG A 399 4.64 -9.68 22.74
C ARG A 399 4.39 -8.37 23.48
N ALA A 400 5.15 -8.12 24.55
CA ALA A 400 5.01 -6.92 25.35
C ALA A 400 5.45 -5.66 24.60
N ALA A 401 6.41 -5.77 23.68
CA ALA A 401 6.84 -4.67 22.82
C ALA A 401 5.73 -4.26 21.84
N VAL A 402 5.13 -5.23 21.16
CA VAL A 402 4.03 -5.01 20.22
C VAL A 402 2.80 -4.46 20.92
N LEU A 403 2.33 -5.11 21.98
CA LEU A 403 1.09 -4.71 22.67
C LEU A 403 1.17 -3.36 23.38
N ARG A 404 2.35 -2.95 23.84
CA ARG A 404 2.49 -1.67 24.52
C ARG A 404 2.83 -0.53 23.58
N ARG A 405 3.51 -0.79 22.45
CA ARG A 405 4.21 0.25 21.68
C ARG A 405 4.15 0.06 20.17
N GLU A 406 4.58 -1.07 19.63
CA GLU A 406 4.86 -1.13 18.19
C GLU A 406 3.62 -1.33 17.30
N GLY A 407 2.64 -2.11 17.76
CA GLY A 407 1.51 -2.53 16.94
C GLY A 407 1.87 -3.64 15.95
N TRP A 408 0.91 -4.02 15.11
CA TRP A 408 1.09 -5.10 14.13
C TRP A 408 0.26 -4.86 12.87
N ILE A 409 0.70 -5.42 11.73
CA ILE A 409 0.02 -5.33 10.44
C ILE A 409 -0.93 -6.52 10.26
N LEU A 410 -2.21 -6.26 10.04
CA LEU A 410 -3.20 -7.29 9.73
C LEU A 410 -2.87 -7.96 8.39
N GLY A 411 -2.77 -9.29 8.39
CA GLY A 411 -2.35 -10.07 7.23
C GLY A 411 -0.88 -10.50 7.26
N VAL A 412 -0.07 -10.00 8.20
CA VAL A 412 1.32 -10.43 8.40
C VAL A 412 1.38 -11.45 9.55
N GLY A 413 1.67 -12.71 9.27
CA GLY A 413 1.74 -13.77 10.29
C GLY A 413 2.13 -15.13 9.73
N SER A 414 2.02 -16.19 10.53
CA SER A 414 2.33 -17.57 10.12
C SER A 414 1.44 -18.10 8.99
N ALA A 415 0.33 -17.40 8.69
CA ALA A 415 -0.62 -17.73 7.63
C ALA A 415 -0.34 -17.02 6.29
N THR A 416 0.63 -16.11 6.19
CA THR A 416 0.97 -15.48 4.90
C THR A 416 1.63 -16.53 4.00
N PRO A 417 1.03 -16.90 2.85
CA PRO A 417 1.65 -17.87 1.96
C PRO A 417 3.02 -17.35 1.53
N ARG A 418 4.03 -18.23 1.58
CA ARG A 418 5.30 -17.98 0.90
C ARG A 418 5.06 -18.10 -0.61
N GLY A 419 4.59 -17.01 -1.22
CA GLY A 419 4.50 -16.82 -2.66
C GLY A 419 5.63 -15.94 -3.14
#